data_AF-A0A8H2W2E2-F1
#
_entry.id   AF-A0A8H2W2E2-F1
#
_cell.length_a   1.000
_cell.length_b   1.000
_cell.length_c   1.000
_cell.angle_alpha   90.00
_cell.angle_beta   90.00
_cell.angle_gamma   90.00
#
_symmetry.space_group_name_H-M   'P 1'
#
loop_
_entity.id
_entity.type
_entity.pdbx_description
1 polymer ?
#
loop_
_entity_poly.entity_id
_entity_poly.type
_entity_poly.pdbx_seq_one_letter_code
_entity_poly.pdbx_strand_id
1 'polypeptide(L)'
;MLRILRPAVSRRHLSSIMTSKTPYEDIIRTRLTEEFKPTRLEIFNDSSKHSHHKAMAGSTSHETHFRVEVTSEAFAKKMQPARHRMVYALLKEEMAREGGIHALQLKTRTPDEEAREEAREKAKEEGEVVAEASGP
;
A
#
# COMPACT_ATOMS: atom_id res chain seq x y z
N MET A 1 -27.54 5.31 -33.09
CA MET A 1 -27.05 6.35 -32.16
C MET A 1 -27.01 5.77 -30.75
N LEU A 2 -25.83 5.34 -30.28
CA LEU A 2 -25.66 4.59 -29.03
C LEU A 2 -25.58 5.57 -27.84
N ARG A 3 -26.51 5.47 -26.89
CA ARG A 3 -26.61 6.31 -25.69
C ARG A 3 -25.46 5.98 -24.73
N ILE A 4 -24.63 6.99 -24.46
CA ILE A 4 -23.50 6.95 -23.53
C ILE A 4 -24.06 6.96 -22.10
N LEU A 5 -23.99 5.81 -21.40
CA LEU A 5 -24.21 5.76 -19.95
C LEU A 5 -22.89 6.13 -19.26
N ARG A 6 -22.79 7.35 -18.73
CA ARG A 6 -21.77 7.71 -17.74
C ARG A 6 -22.31 7.32 -16.36
N PRO A 7 -21.65 6.43 -15.60
CA PRO A 7 -22.06 6.21 -14.21
C PRO A 7 -21.73 7.47 -13.40
N ALA A 8 -22.71 7.91 -12.60
CA ALA A 8 -22.61 9.04 -11.72
C ALA A 8 -21.55 8.79 -10.64
N VAL A 9 -20.52 9.65 -10.60
CA VAL A 9 -19.58 9.73 -9.48
C VAL A 9 -20.35 10.32 -8.30
N SER A 10 -20.81 9.47 -7.39
CA SER A 10 -21.48 9.86 -6.15
C SER A 10 -20.46 10.47 -5.20
N ARG A 11 -20.32 11.80 -5.26
CA ARG A 11 -19.64 12.63 -4.27
C ARG A 11 -20.36 12.50 -2.92
N ARG A 12 -19.97 11.54 -2.09
CA ARG A 12 -20.27 11.56 -0.65
C ARG A 12 -19.02 12.02 0.07
N HIS A 13 -18.98 13.31 0.41
CA HIS A 13 -18.09 13.81 1.44
C HIS A 13 -18.58 13.28 2.79
N LEU A 14 -17.95 12.21 3.27
CA LEU A 14 -18.01 11.82 4.68
C LEU A 14 -16.92 12.59 5.41
N SER A 15 -17.27 13.76 5.92
CA SER A 15 -16.47 14.47 6.92
C SER A 15 -16.80 13.88 8.29
N SER A 16 -15.97 12.95 8.75
CA SER A 16 -15.83 12.63 10.18
C SER A 16 -14.35 12.61 10.48
N ILE A 17 -13.89 13.66 11.14
CA ILE A 17 -12.49 13.90 11.47
C ILE A 17 -12.10 12.89 12.55
N MET A 18 -11.48 11.79 12.13
CA MET A 18 -10.68 10.96 13.03
C MET A 18 -9.31 11.64 13.12
N THR A 19 -9.01 12.26 14.26
CA THR A 19 -7.65 12.76 14.54
C THR A 19 -6.77 11.57 14.88
N SER A 20 -6.39 10.81 13.87
CA SER A 20 -5.41 9.74 13.99
C SER A 20 -4.00 10.32 13.95
N LYS A 21 -3.08 9.64 14.63
CA LYS A 21 -1.67 10.01 14.72
C LYS A 21 -0.94 9.93 13.37
N THR A 22 -1.56 9.30 12.36
CA THR A 22 -1.05 9.08 10.99
C THR A 22 -2.13 9.42 9.95
N PRO A 23 -2.47 10.71 9.75
CA PRO A 23 -3.59 11.12 8.90
C PRO A 23 -3.44 10.70 7.43
N TYR A 24 -2.21 10.59 6.91
CA TYR A 24 -1.96 10.13 5.54
C TYR A 24 -2.13 8.63 5.37
N GLU A 25 -1.78 7.84 6.39
CA GLU A 25 -1.95 6.38 6.37
C GLU A 25 -3.42 6.02 6.23
N ASP A 26 -4.29 6.67 7.00
CA ASP A 26 -5.73 6.42 6.95
C ASP A 26 -6.32 6.78 5.60
N ILE A 27 -5.91 7.91 5.00
CA ILE A 27 -6.38 8.30 3.67
C ILE A 27 -5.96 7.24 2.63
N ILE A 28 -4.69 6.81 2.66
CA ILE A 28 -4.19 5.75 1.77
C ILE A 28 -5.02 4.48 1.97
N ARG A 29 -5.25 4.09 3.23
CA ARG A 29 -6.01 2.89 3.58
C ARG A 29 -7.43 2.95 3.03
N THR A 30 -8.14 4.06 3.26
CA THR A 30 -9.51 4.25 2.78
C THR A 30 -9.55 4.17 1.26
N ARG A 31 -8.71 4.92 0.55
CA ARG A 31 -8.69 4.95 -0.92
C ARG A 31 -8.41 3.58 -1.54
N LEU A 32 -7.39 2.89 -1.02
CA LEU A 32 -7.05 1.55 -1.51
C LEU A 32 -8.15 0.54 -1.24
N THR A 33 -8.80 0.64 -0.08
CA THR A 33 -9.92 -0.24 0.28
C THR A 33 -11.13 -0.02 -0.60
N GLU A 34 -11.46 1.24 -0.91
CA GLU A 34 -12.58 1.61 -1.77
C GLU A 34 -12.39 1.14 -3.22
N GLU A 35 -11.21 1.38 -3.80
CA GLU A 35 -10.95 1.10 -5.23
C GLU A 35 -10.62 -0.37 -5.49
N PHE A 36 -9.72 -0.96 -4.69
CA PHE A 36 -9.15 -2.28 -4.98
C PHE A 36 -9.72 -3.41 -4.13
N LYS A 37 -10.50 -3.12 -3.09
CA LYS A 37 -11.08 -4.10 -2.15
C LYS A 37 -10.09 -5.23 -1.82
N PRO A 38 -8.90 -4.89 -1.30
CA PRO A 38 -7.85 -5.87 -1.09
C PRO A 38 -8.25 -6.86 -0.01
N THR A 39 -7.84 -8.12 -0.19
CA THR A 39 -7.97 -9.17 0.81
C THR A 39 -7.04 -8.90 1.99
N ARG A 40 -5.84 -8.37 1.70
CA ARG A 40 -4.83 -7.98 2.70
C ARG A 40 -4.24 -6.62 2.35
N LEU A 41 -4.18 -5.74 3.34
CA LEU A 41 -3.63 -4.40 3.20
C LEU A 41 -2.81 -4.07 4.44
N GLU A 42 -1.51 -3.85 4.24
CA GLU A 42 -0.58 -3.45 5.28
C GLU A 42 0.12 -2.16 4.84
N ILE A 43 0.15 -1.17 5.74
CA ILE A 43 0.79 0.11 5.50
C ILE A 43 1.81 0.32 6.61
N PHE A 44 3.03 0.65 6.22
CA PHE A 44 4.14 0.91 7.12
C PHE A 44 4.69 2.32 6.86
N ASN A 45 4.79 3.10 7.92
CA ASN A 45 5.41 4.42 7.88
C ASN A 45 6.90 4.30 8.21
N ASP A 46 7.77 4.45 7.20
CA ASP A 46 9.24 4.36 7.32
C ASP A 46 9.89 5.75 7.45
N SER A 47 9.11 6.82 7.69
CA SER A 47 9.59 8.20 7.65
C SER A 47 10.66 8.54 8.70
N SER A 48 10.70 7.81 9.82
CA SER A 48 11.65 8.02 10.93
C SER A 48 13.12 7.74 10.57
N LYS A 49 13.41 7.00 9.48
CA LYS A 49 14.79 6.64 9.10
C LYS A 49 15.59 7.78 8.44
N HIS A 50 14.95 8.89 8.08
CA HIS A 50 15.59 9.98 7.33
C HIS A 50 15.63 11.33 8.07
N SER A 51 15.29 11.36 9.36
CA SER A 51 15.35 12.57 10.20
C SER A 51 16.77 13.07 10.51
N HIS A 52 17.83 12.39 10.06
CA HIS A 52 19.21 12.77 10.33
C HIS A 52 19.85 13.70 9.27
N HIS A 53 19.17 14.02 8.16
CA HIS A 53 19.69 14.98 7.18
C HIS A 53 19.12 16.38 7.40
N LYS A 54 20.01 17.27 7.88
CA LYS A 54 19.90 18.73 8.06
C LYS A 54 19.40 19.56 6.86
N ALA A 55 18.86 18.94 5.80
CA ALA A 55 18.38 19.62 4.58
C ALA A 55 16.86 19.89 4.58
N MET A 56 16.15 19.66 5.68
CA MET A 56 14.70 19.96 5.82
C MET A 56 14.46 21.13 6.78
N ALA A 57 15.16 22.26 6.61
CA ALA A 57 14.91 23.49 7.37
C ALA A 57 13.63 24.24 6.92
N GLY A 58 12.70 23.55 6.26
CA GLY A 58 11.49 24.15 5.69
C GLY A 58 10.41 23.17 5.25
N SER A 59 10.53 21.86 5.55
CA SER A 59 9.47 20.88 5.25
C SER A 59 8.87 20.37 6.55
N THR A 60 7.62 20.76 6.81
CA THR A 60 6.84 20.46 8.02
C THR A 60 6.37 19.00 8.09
N SER A 61 6.55 18.22 7.02
CA SER A 61 6.00 16.86 6.93
C SER A 61 6.99 15.80 7.39
N HIS A 62 6.70 15.21 8.56
CA HIS A 62 7.43 14.07 9.12
C HIS A 62 7.02 12.72 8.53
N GLU A 63 6.14 12.68 7.52
CA GLU A 63 5.56 11.46 6.94
C GLU A 63 5.80 11.41 5.42
N THR A 64 7.06 11.27 5.01
CA THR A 64 7.45 11.38 3.59
C THR A 64 7.63 10.04 2.88
N HIS A 65 7.83 8.95 3.64
CA HIS A 65 8.14 7.62 3.11
C HIS A 65 7.15 6.58 3.66
N PHE A 66 6.43 5.94 2.76
CA PHE A 66 5.46 4.90 3.10
C PHE A 66 5.73 3.63 2.31
N ARG A 67 5.50 2.48 2.95
CA ARG A 67 5.47 1.18 2.30
C ARG A 67 4.06 0.62 2.40
N VAL A 68 3.53 0.21 1.27
CA VAL A 68 2.19 -0.37 1.18
C VAL A 68 2.30 -1.75 0.56
N GLU A 69 1.91 -2.75 1.33
CA GLU A 69 1.73 -4.12 0.84
C GLU A 69 0.24 -4.36 0.64
N VAL A 70 -0.13 -4.74 -0.59
CA VAL A 70 -1.53 -4.90 -0.97
C VAL A 70 -1.71 -6.19 -1.77
N THR A 71 -2.57 -7.06 -1.27
CA THR A 71 -3.03 -8.25 -1.98
C THR A 71 -4.47 -8.03 -2.45
N SER A 72 -4.69 -8.09 -3.75
CA SER A 72 -6.03 -7.98 -4.34
C SER A 72 -6.15 -8.80 -5.62
N GLU A 73 -7.35 -9.31 -5.88
CA GLU A 73 -7.72 -9.92 -7.17
C GLU A 73 -7.78 -8.89 -8.31
N ALA A 74 -7.92 -7.59 -8.02
CA ALA A 74 -7.89 -6.53 -9.03
C ALA A 74 -6.54 -6.47 -9.79
N PHE A 75 -5.51 -7.03 -9.18
CA PHE A 75 -4.17 -7.16 -9.75
C PHE A 75 -3.97 -8.45 -10.57
N ALA A 76 -4.92 -9.38 -10.51
CA ALA A 76 -4.89 -10.58 -11.32
C ALA A 76 -4.87 -10.19 -12.81
N LYS A 77 -4.05 -10.89 -13.60
CA LYS A 77 -3.86 -10.63 -15.04
C LYS A 77 -3.24 -9.27 -15.40
N LYS A 78 -2.66 -8.52 -14.43
CA LYS A 78 -1.91 -7.28 -14.69
C LYS A 78 -0.43 -7.44 -14.33
N MET A 79 0.45 -6.91 -15.18
CA MET A 79 1.89 -6.88 -14.93
C MET A 79 2.24 -5.88 -13.82
N GLN A 80 3.32 -6.15 -13.08
CA GLN A 80 3.75 -5.35 -11.93
C GLN A 80 3.82 -3.83 -12.19
N PRO A 81 4.39 -3.33 -13.31
CA PRO A 81 4.40 -1.89 -13.57
C PRO A 81 2.99 -1.31 -13.76
N ALA A 82 2.07 -2.06 -14.36
CA ALA A 82 0.68 -1.62 -14.53
C ALA A 82 -0.04 -1.53 -13.17
N ARG A 83 0.21 -2.49 -12.28
CA ARG A 83 -0.32 -2.47 -10.89
C ARG A 83 0.15 -1.24 -10.14
N HIS A 84 1.45 -0.93 -10.21
CA HIS A 84 2.02 0.26 -9.58
C HIS A 84 1.41 1.54 -10.16
N ARG A 85 1.27 1.64 -11.49
CA ARG A 85 0.65 2.80 -12.14
C ARG A 85 -0.78 3.05 -11.69
N MET A 86 -1.58 1.99 -11.47
CA MET A 86 -2.94 2.12 -10.95
C MET A 86 -2.96 2.72 -9.55
N VAL A 87 -2.12 2.22 -8.65
CA VAL A 87 -2.04 2.73 -7.28
C VAL A 87 -1.48 4.16 -7.24
N TYR A 88 -0.43 4.44 -8.00
CA TYR A 88 0.09 5.81 -8.12
C TYR A 88 -0.93 6.77 -8.70
N ALA A 89 -1.73 6.35 -9.69
CA ALA A 89 -2.78 7.21 -10.24
C ALA A 89 -3.85 7.54 -9.20
N LEU A 90 -4.24 6.57 -8.37
CA LEU A 90 -5.21 6.77 -7.29
C LEU A 90 -4.68 7.72 -6.22
N LEU A 91 -3.40 7.58 -5.83
CA LEU A 91 -2.78 8.40 -4.79
C LEU A 91 -2.15 9.69 -5.31
N LYS A 92 -2.13 9.91 -6.64
CA LYS A 92 -1.50 11.08 -7.27
C LYS A 92 -2.05 12.39 -6.73
N GLU A 93 -3.37 12.46 -6.55
CA GLU A 93 -4.04 13.64 -6.00
C GLU A 93 -3.61 13.90 -4.56
N GLU A 94 -3.40 12.85 -3.75
CA GLU A 94 -2.94 12.95 -2.37
C GLU A 94 -1.46 13.31 -2.29
N MET A 95 -0.62 12.76 -3.18
CA MET A 95 0.80 13.10 -3.30
C MET A 95 1.03 14.55 -3.72
N ALA A 96 0.13 15.10 -4.55
CA ALA A 96 0.22 16.48 -5.02
C ALA A 96 -0.23 17.52 -3.98
N ARG A 97 -0.73 17.09 -2.81
CA ARG A 97 -1.11 18.01 -1.73
C ARG A 97 0.13 18.61 -1.07
N GLU A 98 -0.03 19.82 -0.55
CA GLU A 98 1.05 20.55 0.12
C GLU A 98 1.47 19.79 1.40
N GLY A 99 2.74 19.36 1.44
CA GLY A 99 3.24 18.47 2.50
C GLY A 99 2.91 16.98 2.33
N GLY A 100 2.52 16.55 1.12
CA GLY A 100 2.17 15.17 0.80
C GLY A 100 3.34 14.20 0.69
N ILE A 101 3.01 12.95 0.36
CA ILE A 101 3.93 11.80 0.31
C ILE A 101 4.99 12.00 -0.78
N HIS A 102 6.28 11.85 -0.44
CA HIS A 102 7.39 11.96 -1.40
C HIS A 102 7.76 10.63 -2.03
N ALA A 103 7.74 9.54 -1.26
CA ALA A 103 8.09 8.21 -1.73
C ALA A 103 7.12 7.15 -1.21
N LEU A 104 6.64 6.31 -2.12
CA LEU A 104 5.72 5.22 -1.83
C LEU A 104 6.30 3.92 -2.39
N GLN A 105 6.67 3.00 -1.50
CA GLN A 105 7.09 1.65 -1.83
C GLN A 105 5.86 0.77 -1.98
N LEU A 106 5.60 0.29 -3.19
CA LEU A 106 4.46 -0.57 -3.47
C LEU A 106 4.89 -2.02 -3.59
N LYS A 107 4.18 -2.88 -2.86
CA LYS A 107 4.30 -4.32 -3.00
C LYS A 107 2.90 -4.87 -3.30
N THR A 108 2.62 -4.95 -4.60
CA THR A 108 1.35 -5.49 -5.09
C THR A 108 1.49 -7.00 -5.32
N ARG A 109 0.69 -7.78 -4.61
CA ARG A 109 0.62 -9.24 -4.74
C ARG A 109 -0.75 -9.65 -5.24
N THR A 110 -0.79 -10.79 -5.92
CA THR A 110 -2.05 -11.50 -6.20
C THR A 110 -2.29 -12.55 -5.13
N PRO A 111 -3.55 -12.94 -4.86
CA PRO A 111 -3.83 -14.01 -3.90
C PRO A 111 -3.17 -15.34 -4.29
N ASP A 112 -2.96 -15.62 -5.58
CA ASP A 112 -2.22 -16.80 -6.05
C ASP A 112 -0.73 -16.72 -5.68
N GLU A 113 -0.11 -15.54 -5.85
CA GLU A 113 1.28 -15.31 -5.43
C GLU A 113 1.45 -15.34 -3.91
N GLU A 114 0.49 -14.79 -3.15
CA GLU A 114 0.50 -14.85 -1.68
C GLU A 114 0.39 -16.30 -1.19
N ALA A 115 -0.54 -17.09 -1.75
CA ALA A 115 -0.67 -18.51 -1.42
C ALA A 115 0.61 -19.31 -1.73
N ARG A 116 1.32 -18.98 -2.82
CA ARG A 116 2.61 -19.60 -3.16
C ARG A 116 3.73 -19.22 -2.19
N GLU A 117 3.80 -17.95 -1.78
CA GLU A 117 4.80 -17.51 -0.79
C GLU A 117 4.50 -18.09 0.59
N GLU A 118 3.24 -18.15 1.02
CA GLU A 118 2.85 -18.83 2.26
C GLU A 118 3.22 -20.31 2.22
N ALA A 119 3.01 -20.99 1.09
CA ALA A 119 3.44 -22.38 0.91
C ALA A 119 4.97 -22.53 0.98
N ARG A 120 5.71 -21.55 0.45
CA ARG A 120 7.18 -21.52 0.49
C ARG A 120 7.72 -21.21 1.89
N GLU A 121 7.07 -20.31 2.63
CA GLU A 121 7.41 -19.99 4.00
C GLU A 121 7.15 -21.20 4.91
N LYS A 122 6.00 -21.87 4.77
CA LYS A 122 5.73 -23.14 5.46
C LYS A 122 6.78 -24.21 5.16
N ALA A 123 7.19 -24.35 3.90
CA ALA A 123 8.24 -25.28 3.51
C ALA A 123 9.63 -24.93 4.09
N LYS A 124 9.91 -23.64 4.35
CA LYS A 124 11.16 -23.22 5.02
C LYS A 124 11.11 -23.48 6.51
N GLU A 125 9.98 -23.21 7.16
CA GLU A 125 9.77 -23.46 8.58
C GLU A 125 9.85 -24.96 8.90
N GLU A 126 9.28 -25.81 8.02
CA GLU A 126 9.39 -27.26 8.11
C GLU A 126 10.79 -27.80 7.75
N GLY A 127 11.57 -27.08 6.93
CA GLY A 127 12.95 -27.43 6.60
C GLY A 127 13.98 -27.06 7.68
N GLU A 128 13.69 -26.04 8.48
CA GLU A 128 14.58 -25.56 9.54
C GLU A 128 14.50 -26.42 10.82
N VAL A 129 13.33 -26.98 11.13
CA VAL A 129 13.14 -27.86 12.30
C VAL A 129 13.85 -29.22 12.21
N VAL A 130 14.32 -29.62 11.03
CA VAL A 130 15.03 -30.92 10.84
C VAL A 130 16.54 -30.78 11.08
N ALA A 131 17.09 -29.57 11.07
CA ALA A 131 18.53 -29.33 11.21
C ALA A 131 19.02 -29.32 12.68
N GLU A 132 18.12 -29.27 13.66
CA GLU A 132 18.49 -29.20 15.09
C GLU A 132 18.41 -30.56 15.83
N ALA A 133 17.94 -31.63 15.18
CA ALA A 133 17.78 -32.96 15.80
C ALA A 133 18.95 -33.93 15.54
N SER A 134 20.06 -33.46 14.95
CA SER A 134 21.26 -34.28 14.74
C SER A 134 22.51 -33.49 15.08
N GLY A 135 22.77 -33.38 16.38
CA GLY A 135 24.07 -33.03 16.95
C GLY A 135 24.44 -34.07 18.02
N PRO A 136 25.70 -34.53 18.08
CA PRO A 136 26.14 -35.72 18.82
C PRO A 136 26.08 -35.63 20.34
#